data_AF-A0A3M1MVH3-F1
#
_entry.id   AF-A0A3M1MVH3-F1
#
_cell.length_a   1.000
_cell.length_b   1.000
_cell.length_c   1.000
_cell.angle_alpha   90.00
_cell.angle_beta   90.00
_cell.angle_gamma   90.00
#
_symmetry.space_group_name_H-M   'P 1'
#
loop_
_entity.id
_entity.type
_entity.pdbx_description
1 polymer ?
#
loop_
_entity_poly.entity_id
_entity_poly.type
_entity_poly.pdbx_seq_one_letter_code
_entity_poly.pdbx_strand_id
1 'polypeptide(L)'
;MPLMPYLVVDVDNWRALPRVCEFFPQFSETPYVHTSKGMHFYFRLDADEGFWRRLPNVIMKDGHELFSLRGSFWHTYVIGPHSRREDGFIYRAPSNLPPPAVVTAEQMEAFLAYYNPPISSQAYERAARLATPHARRFARALDIARYVAAAIDNETSQLARTPEGARNNTLYLASLRLFSFVKGGYADEFEVRQSLIQAARHSGLTNVEIERTMNSAYRVSDARFAQLKIERADQKKEGGYGRGSRR
;
A
#
# COMPACT_ATOMS: atom_id res chain seq x y z
N MET A 1 -14.58 23.10 -20.30
CA MET A 1 -14.43 21.63 -20.25
C MET A 1 -15.28 21.12 -19.08
N PRO A 2 -16.13 20.10 -19.27
CA PRO A 2 -16.86 19.53 -18.14
C PRO A 2 -15.84 18.97 -17.12
N LEU A 3 -16.06 19.23 -15.84
CA LEU A 3 -15.26 18.68 -14.75
C LEU A 3 -15.42 17.15 -14.78
N MET A 4 -14.36 16.44 -15.16
CA MET A 4 -14.36 14.98 -15.07
C MET A 4 -14.31 14.58 -13.58
N PRO A 5 -15.26 13.78 -13.08
CA PRO A 5 -15.32 13.45 -11.68
C PRO A 5 -14.20 12.49 -11.24
N TYR A 6 -13.69 12.70 -10.02
CA TYR A 6 -12.73 11.83 -9.38
C TYR A 6 -13.44 10.86 -8.44
N LEU A 7 -13.08 9.59 -8.52
CA LEU A 7 -13.50 8.53 -7.61
C LEU A 7 -12.30 8.14 -6.75
N VAL A 8 -12.48 8.03 -5.44
CA VAL A 8 -11.45 7.50 -4.54
C VAL A 8 -11.92 6.19 -3.94
N VAL A 9 -11.11 5.15 -4.09
CA VAL A 9 -11.28 3.87 -3.39
C VAL A 9 -10.40 3.93 -2.14
N ASP A 10 -11.04 4.08 -0.99
CA ASP A 10 -10.44 4.21 0.33
C ASP A 10 -10.34 2.83 0.99
N VAL A 11 -9.16 2.23 0.97
CA VAL A 11 -8.94 0.87 1.48
C VAL A 11 -8.36 0.94 2.89
N ASP A 12 -9.21 0.71 3.88
CA ASP A 12 -8.85 0.71 5.30
C ASP A 12 -8.16 -0.59 5.76
N ASN A 13 -8.32 -1.69 5.01
CA ASN A 13 -7.80 -3.00 5.38
C ASN A 13 -7.19 -3.73 4.19
N TRP A 14 -5.92 -4.13 4.30
CA TRP A 14 -5.21 -4.85 3.24
C TRP A 14 -5.86 -6.18 2.84
N ARG A 15 -6.66 -6.79 3.71
CA ARG A 15 -7.43 -8.01 3.39
C ARG A 15 -8.50 -7.78 2.33
N ALA A 16 -8.93 -6.53 2.16
CA ALA A 16 -9.90 -6.14 1.15
C ALA A 16 -9.30 -6.02 -0.25
N LEU A 17 -7.98 -5.89 -0.37
CA LEU A 17 -7.32 -5.56 -1.63
C LEU A 17 -7.52 -6.59 -2.74
N PRO A 18 -7.49 -7.92 -2.49
CA PRO A 18 -7.83 -8.89 -3.53
C PRO A 18 -9.20 -8.60 -4.14
N ARG A 19 -10.20 -8.32 -3.30
CA ARG A 19 -11.57 -7.97 -3.74
C ARG A 19 -11.61 -6.67 -4.51
N VAL A 20 -10.95 -5.62 -4.04
CA VAL A 20 -10.87 -4.34 -4.76
C VAL A 20 -10.25 -4.53 -6.15
N CYS A 21 -9.21 -5.35 -6.26
CA CYS A 21 -8.52 -5.62 -7.53
C CYS A 21 -9.35 -6.44 -8.52
N GLU A 22 -10.32 -7.23 -8.05
CA GLU A 22 -11.28 -7.90 -8.93
C GLU A 22 -12.11 -6.89 -9.73
N PHE A 23 -12.51 -5.78 -9.10
CA PHE A 23 -13.39 -4.78 -9.69
C PHE A 23 -12.66 -3.58 -10.29
N PHE A 24 -11.48 -3.26 -9.80
CA PHE A 24 -10.66 -2.14 -10.24
C PHE A 24 -9.28 -2.65 -10.68
N PRO A 25 -9.19 -3.40 -11.79
CA PRO A 25 -7.93 -3.97 -12.25
C PRO A 25 -6.88 -2.92 -12.61
N GLN A 26 -7.31 -1.68 -12.92
CA GLN A 26 -6.44 -0.55 -13.23
C GLN A 26 -5.73 0.04 -12.00
N PHE A 27 -5.93 -0.56 -10.82
CA PHE A 27 -5.30 -0.15 -9.57
C PHE A 27 -3.79 0.09 -9.69
N SER A 28 -3.06 -0.79 -10.39
CA SER A 28 -1.60 -0.68 -10.49
C SER A 28 -1.13 0.49 -11.36
N GLU A 29 -2.06 1.12 -12.06
CA GLU A 29 -1.82 2.19 -13.03
C GLU A 29 -2.37 3.54 -12.55
N THR A 30 -2.87 3.59 -11.31
CA THR A 30 -3.54 4.76 -10.75
C THR A 30 -2.76 5.34 -9.57
N PRO A 31 -2.84 6.66 -9.33
CA PRO A 31 -2.19 7.28 -8.21
C PRO A 31 -2.78 6.79 -6.90
N TYR A 32 -1.91 6.64 -5.91
CA TYR A 32 -2.31 6.22 -4.58
C TYR A 32 -1.61 6.99 -3.47
N VAL A 33 -2.22 6.98 -2.29
CA VAL A 33 -1.71 7.65 -1.10
C VAL A 33 -1.74 6.66 0.06
N HIS A 34 -0.62 6.52 0.76
CA HIS A 34 -0.58 5.80 2.02
C HIS A 34 -1.30 6.59 3.12
N THR A 35 -2.17 5.90 3.84
CA THR A 35 -2.90 6.40 5.00
C THR A 35 -2.38 5.71 6.27
N SER A 36 -2.84 6.14 7.44
CA SER A 36 -2.43 5.53 8.70
C SER A 36 -2.89 4.07 8.85
N LYS A 37 -3.89 3.62 8.08
CA LYS A 37 -4.50 2.29 8.19
C LYS A 37 -4.47 1.48 6.89
N GLY A 38 -4.28 2.15 5.75
CA GLY A 38 -4.25 1.51 4.45
C GLY A 38 -3.90 2.50 3.33
N MET A 39 -4.71 2.57 2.28
CA MET A 39 -4.36 3.31 1.07
C MET A 39 -5.58 3.92 0.37
N HIS A 40 -5.44 5.13 -0.15
CA HIS A 40 -6.42 5.75 -1.06
C HIS A 40 -5.96 5.56 -2.50
N PHE A 41 -6.85 5.11 -3.39
CA PHE A 41 -6.61 5.01 -4.83
C PHE A 41 -7.50 5.98 -5.58
N TYR A 42 -6.90 6.80 -6.42
CA TYR A 42 -7.60 7.88 -7.12
C TYR A 42 -7.84 7.46 -8.56
N PHE A 43 -9.08 7.45 -9.00
CA PHE A 43 -9.49 7.13 -10.35
C PHE A 43 -10.23 8.31 -10.97
N ARG A 44 -10.24 8.34 -12.29
CA ARG A 44 -11.15 9.18 -13.06
C ARG A 44 -12.37 8.35 -13.41
N LEU A 45 -13.57 8.87 -13.14
CA LEU A 45 -14.79 8.24 -13.59
C LEU A 45 -15.18 8.79 -14.96
N ASP A 46 -15.23 7.92 -15.95
CA ASP A 46 -15.79 8.23 -17.27
C ASP A 46 -17.28 7.88 -17.28
N ALA A 47 -18.08 8.86 -16.86
CA ALA A 47 -19.53 8.77 -16.78
C ALA A 47 -20.17 10.16 -16.97
N ASP A 48 -21.44 10.18 -17.36
CA ASP A 48 -22.19 11.42 -17.41
C ASP A 48 -22.48 12.00 -16.01
N GLU A 49 -22.83 13.29 -15.98
CA GLU A 49 -23.08 14.00 -14.73
C GLU A 49 -24.25 13.40 -13.91
N GLY A 50 -25.26 12.85 -14.59
CA GLY A 50 -26.40 12.20 -13.96
C GLY A 50 -26.06 10.87 -13.31
N PHE A 51 -25.13 10.11 -13.87
CA PHE A 51 -24.56 8.91 -13.27
C PHE A 51 -23.72 9.26 -12.04
N TRP A 52 -22.77 10.19 -12.20
CA TRP A 52 -21.92 10.68 -11.11
C TRP A 52 -22.73 11.15 -9.89
N ARG A 53 -23.77 11.97 -10.11
CA ARG A 53 -24.63 12.50 -9.03
C ARG A 53 -25.40 11.42 -8.27
N ARG A 54 -25.59 10.24 -8.85
CA ARG A 54 -26.33 9.12 -8.25
C ARG A 54 -25.41 8.07 -7.63
N LEU A 55 -24.10 8.23 -7.71
CA LEU A 55 -23.18 7.26 -7.11
C LEU A 55 -23.36 7.23 -5.59
N PRO A 56 -23.64 6.04 -5.01
CA PRO A 56 -23.73 5.92 -3.57
C PRO A 56 -22.33 5.93 -2.95
N ASN A 57 -22.25 6.40 -1.71
CA ASN A 57 -21.13 6.03 -0.87
C ASN A 57 -21.27 4.57 -0.49
N VAL A 58 -20.34 3.75 -0.98
CA VAL A 58 -20.30 2.32 -0.66
C VAL A 58 -19.36 2.15 0.52
N ILE A 59 -19.84 1.52 1.59
CA ILE A 59 -19.01 1.10 2.73
C ILE A 59 -19.15 -0.42 2.83
N MET A 60 -18.08 -1.16 2.51
CA MET A 60 -18.12 -2.62 2.62
C MET A 60 -17.92 -3.05 4.08
N LYS A 61 -18.95 -3.65 4.69
CA LYS A 61 -18.94 -4.18 6.06
C LYS A 61 -19.22 -5.68 6.08
N ASP A 62 -18.19 -6.50 5.81
CA ASP A 62 -18.26 -7.95 6.06
C ASP A 62 -17.69 -8.25 7.46
N GLY A 63 -18.38 -7.78 8.50
CA GLY A 63 -17.95 -7.93 9.91
C GLY A 63 -16.71 -7.10 10.31
N HIS A 64 -15.98 -6.55 9.34
CA HIS A 64 -14.93 -5.56 9.49
C HIS A 64 -15.04 -4.59 8.30
N GLU A 65 -14.91 -3.27 8.50
CA GLU A 65 -14.87 -2.31 7.39
C GLU A 65 -13.65 -2.60 6.51
N LEU A 66 -13.88 -2.96 5.23
CA LEU A 66 -12.84 -3.47 4.33
C LEU A 66 -12.32 -2.38 3.38
N PHE A 67 -13.21 -1.63 2.73
CA PHE A 67 -12.92 -0.42 1.95
C PHE A 67 -14.19 0.40 1.69
N SER A 68 -14.01 1.66 1.28
CA SER A 68 -15.08 2.61 0.95
C SER A 68 -14.89 3.23 -0.43
N LEU A 69 -15.99 3.51 -1.14
CA LEU A 69 -15.97 4.38 -2.31
C LEU A 69 -16.34 5.81 -1.91
N ARG A 70 -15.53 6.77 -2.36
CA ARG A 70 -15.69 8.19 -2.12
C ARG A 70 -15.77 8.90 -3.46
N GLY A 71 -16.93 9.42 -3.80
CA GLY A 71 -17.15 9.98 -5.14
C GLY A 71 -18.55 10.51 -5.34
N SER A 72 -19.24 11.00 -4.31
CA SER A 72 -20.53 11.67 -4.49
C SER A 72 -20.40 13.13 -4.11
N PHE A 73 -20.89 14.01 -4.96
CA PHE A 73 -21.03 15.44 -4.68
C PHE A 73 -21.86 15.59 -3.39
N TRP A 74 -21.26 16.22 -2.36
CA TRP A 74 -21.84 16.74 -1.12
C TRP A 74 -21.31 16.22 0.23
N HIS A 75 -20.80 14.98 0.39
CA HIS A 75 -20.48 14.50 1.76
C HIS A 75 -19.27 13.57 1.91
N THR A 76 -18.45 13.39 0.87
CA THR A 76 -17.21 12.61 1.00
C THR A 76 -16.01 13.39 0.54
N TYR A 77 -15.06 13.52 1.44
CA TYR A 77 -13.70 13.94 1.14
C TYR A 77 -12.75 12.87 1.66
N VAL A 78 -11.57 12.81 1.04
CA VAL A 78 -10.43 12.10 1.60
C VAL A 78 -9.38 13.12 1.98
N ILE A 79 -8.60 12.80 3.01
CA ILE A 79 -7.42 13.59 3.34
C ILE A 79 -6.41 13.42 2.21
N GLY A 80 -6.02 14.54 1.62
CA GLY A 80 -5.16 14.58 0.45
C GLY A 80 -3.70 14.27 0.76
N PRO A 81 -2.91 13.91 -0.28
CA PRO A 81 -1.48 13.69 -0.13
C PRO A 81 -0.78 14.91 0.49
N HIS A 82 0.25 14.64 1.28
CA HIS A 82 1.08 15.56 2.06
C HIS A 82 0.39 16.22 3.26
N SER A 83 -0.85 15.84 3.57
CA SER A 83 -1.53 16.31 4.78
C SER A 83 -0.90 15.68 6.02
N ARG A 84 -0.69 16.48 7.07
CA ARG A 84 -0.10 16.05 8.35
C ARG A 84 -1.19 15.97 9.42
N ARG A 85 -1.20 14.86 10.16
CA ARG A 85 -2.07 14.64 11.32
C ARG A 85 -1.41 15.15 12.60
N GLU A 86 -2.23 15.35 13.64
CA GLU A 86 -1.80 15.81 14.96
C GLU A 86 -0.82 14.84 15.65
N ASP A 87 -0.92 13.54 15.35
CA ASP A 87 0.01 12.48 15.79
C ASP A 87 1.34 12.45 15.01
N GLY A 88 1.52 13.37 14.05
CA GLY A 88 2.72 13.46 13.21
C GLY A 88 2.70 12.59 11.95
N PHE A 89 1.67 11.75 11.74
CA PHE A 89 1.55 10.94 10.53
C PHE A 89 1.29 11.81 9.29
N ILE A 90 1.95 11.52 8.16
CA ILE A 90 1.81 12.26 6.90
C ILE A 90 1.25 11.33 5.83
N TYR A 91 0.13 11.72 5.23
CA TYR A 91 -0.43 11.04 4.06
C TYR A 91 0.56 11.19 2.90
N ARG A 92 1.21 10.12 2.41
CA ARG A 92 2.28 10.24 1.42
C ARG A 92 1.91 9.57 0.10
N ALA A 93 2.09 10.31 -0.99
CA ALA A 93 2.08 9.77 -2.33
C ALA A 93 3.52 9.42 -2.76
N PRO A 94 3.73 8.38 -3.60
CA PRO A 94 4.97 8.23 -4.35
C PRO A 94 5.35 9.51 -5.10
N SER A 95 6.64 9.75 -5.24
CA SER A 95 7.20 10.95 -5.90
C SER A 95 6.88 11.03 -7.40
N ASN A 96 6.55 9.91 -8.04
CA ASN A 96 6.03 9.87 -9.41
C ASN A 96 4.69 9.13 -9.42
N LEU A 97 3.61 9.90 -9.47
CA LEU A 97 2.25 9.38 -9.54
C LEU A 97 1.83 9.26 -11.01
N PRO A 98 1.34 8.09 -11.47
CA PRO A 98 0.70 8.03 -12.77
C PRO A 98 -0.57 8.89 -12.78
N PRO A 99 -1.04 9.34 -13.95
CA PRO A 99 -2.34 9.99 -14.03
C PRO A 99 -3.44 9.03 -13.54
N PRO A 100 -4.55 9.55 -12.97
CA PRO A 100 -5.68 8.72 -12.58
C PRO A 100 -6.15 7.83 -13.72
N ALA A 101 -6.12 6.52 -13.47
CA ALA A 101 -6.65 5.53 -14.38
C ALA A 101 -8.17 5.72 -14.49
N VAL A 102 -8.71 5.35 -15.64
CA VAL A 102 -10.12 5.55 -15.95
C VAL A 102 -10.92 4.33 -15.51
N VAL A 103 -12.00 4.59 -14.77
CA VAL A 103 -13.08 3.66 -14.44
C VAL A 103 -14.28 4.07 -15.26
N THR A 104 -14.88 3.15 -16.01
CA THR A 104 -16.07 3.45 -16.82
C THR A 104 -17.35 3.35 -15.99
N ALA A 105 -18.42 4.02 -16.45
CA ALA A 105 -19.75 3.83 -15.88
C ALA A 105 -20.16 2.35 -15.82
N GLU A 106 -19.91 1.59 -16.88
CA GLU A 106 -20.22 0.14 -16.95
C GLU A 106 -19.48 -0.67 -15.86
N GLN A 107 -18.20 -0.40 -15.66
CA GLN A 107 -17.41 -1.04 -14.61
C GLN A 107 -17.98 -0.71 -13.21
N MET A 108 -18.38 0.55 -13.01
CA MET A 108 -18.98 1.02 -11.77
C MET A 108 -20.38 0.41 -11.55
N GLU A 109 -21.20 0.27 -12.59
CA GLU A 109 -22.48 -0.45 -12.52
C GLU A 109 -22.29 -1.92 -12.18
N ALA A 110 -21.30 -2.60 -12.79
CA ALA A 110 -20.98 -3.98 -12.47
C ALA A 110 -20.54 -4.14 -11.00
N PHE A 111 -19.75 -3.21 -10.48
CA PHE A 111 -19.40 -3.15 -9.06
C PHE A 111 -20.64 -2.96 -8.17
N LEU A 112 -21.49 -1.99 -8.49
CA LEU A 112 -22.69 -1.70 -7.70
C LEU A 112 -23.69 -2.87 -7.74
N ALA A 113 -23.83 -3.53 -8.88
CA ALA A 113 -24.64 -4.73 -9.04
C ALA A 113 -24.04 -5.95 -8.33
N TYR A 114 -22.72 -6.02 -8.13
CA TYR A 114 -22.15 -7.05 -7.29
C TYR A 114 -22.39 -6.78 -5.80
N TYR A 115 -22.20 -5.52 -5.39
CA TYR A 115 -22.30 -5.09 -3.99
C TYR A 115 -23.74 -5.04 -3.49
N ASN A 116 -24.67 -4.62 -4.33
CA ASN A 116 -26.10 -4.60 -4.06
C ASN A 116 -26.80 -5.42 -5.16
N PRO A 117 -26.74 -6.75 -5.09
CA PRO A 117 -27.22 -7.61 -6.17
C PRO A 117 -28.68 -7.31 -6.52
N PRO A 118 -28.98 -6.91 -7.77
CA PRO A 118 -30.25 -7.33 -8.34
C PRO A 118 -30.21 -8.87 -8.36
N ILE A 119 -31.33 -9.52 -8.09
CA ILE A 119 -31.45 -10.95 -7.73
C ILE A 119 -30.91 -11.94 -8.82
N SER A 120 -30.24 -11.50 -9.90
CA SER A 120 -29.84 -12.34 -11.05
C SER A 120 -28.34 -12.69 -11.13
N SER A 121 -28.05 -13.93 -11.56
CA SER A 121 -26.72 -14.56 -11.65
C SER A 121 -25.77 -14.01 -12.74
N GLN A 122 -26.28 -13.31 -13.77
CA GLN A 122 -25.46 -12.86 -14.91
C GLN A 122 -24.49 -11.72 -14.57
N ALA A 123 -24.85 -10.84 -13.62
CA ALA A 123 -23.98 -9.73 -13.20
C ALA A 123 -22.73 -10.24 -12.47
N TYR A 124 -22.86 -11.32 -11.70
CA TYR A 124 -21.77 -11.98 -10.98
C TYR A 124 -20.71 -12.56 -11.94
N GLU A 125 -21.13 -13.25 -13.00
CA GLU A 125 -20.20 -13.86 -13.94
C GLU A 125 -19.37 -12.85 -14.75
N ARG A 126 -19.91 -11.67 -15.04
CA ARG A 126 -19.19 -10.61 -15.75
C ARG A 126 -18.09 -9.99 -14.89
N ALA A 127 -18.38 -9.70 -13.61
CA ALA A 127 -17.40 -9.18 -12.66
C ALA A 127 -16.22 -10.15 -12.45
N ALA A 128 -16.50 -11.44 -12.30
CA ALA A 128 -15.48 -12.46 -12.08
C ALA A 128 -14.49 -12.62 -13.26
N ARG A 129 -14.90 -12.32 -14.50
CA ARG A 129 -14.05 -12.44 -15.70
C ARG A 129 -13.04 -11.30 -15.83
N LEU A 130 -13.29 -10.13 -15.23
CA LEU A 130 -12.43 -8.94 -15.32
C LEU A 130 -11.26 -8.96 -14.30
N ALA A 131 -11.30 -9.86 -13.31
CA ALA A 131 -10.32 -10.01 -12.21
C ALA A 131 -8.95 -10.65 -12.58
N THR A 132 -8.52 -10.48 -13.83
CA THR A 132 -7.38 -11.11 -14.55
C THR A 132 -5.94 -10.90 -13.97
N PRO A 133 -4.85 -11.47 -14.56
CA PRO A 133 -3.45 -11.50 -14.08
C PRO A 133 -2.83 -10.26 -13.42
N HIS A 134 -3.36 -9.06 -13.65
CA HIS A 134 -3.00 -7.85 -12.92
C HIS A 134 -3.27 -7.97 -11.41
N ALA A 135 -4.37 -8.60 -11.00
CA ALA A 135 -4.66 -8.87 -9.60
C ALA A 135 -3.56 -9.71 -8.93
N ARG A 136 -2.99 -10.68 -9.65
CA ARG A 136 -1.87 -11.51 -9.16
C ARG A 136 -0.56 -10.73 -9.03
N ARG A 137 -0.19 -9.94 -10.05
CA ARG A 137 1.02 -9.10 -10.00
C ARG A 137 0.94 -8.07 -8.87
N PHE A 138 -0.24 -7.50 -8.66
CA PHE A 138 -0.45 -6.51 -7.62
C PHE A 138 -0.52 -7.13 -6.20
N ALA A 139 -1.21 -8.25 -6.02
CA ALA A 139 -1.19 -9.00 -4.76
C ALA A 139 0.26 -9.32 -4.32
N ARG A 140 1.13 -9.65 -5.29
CA ARG A 140 2.56 -9.82 -5.03
C ARG A 140 3.26 -8.53 -4.61
N ALA A 141 3.02 -7.41 -5.30
CA ALA A 141 3.59 -6.11 -4.94
C ALA A 141 3.16 -5.66 -3.52
N LEU A 142 1.91 -5.92 -3.14
CA LEU A 142 1.42 -5.67 -1.78
C LEU A 142 2.09 -6.53 -0.73
N ASP A 143 2.26 -7.82 -1.00
CA ASP A 143 2.95 -8.73 -0.09
C ASP A 143 4.40 -8.29 0.13
N ILE A 144 5.05 -7.79 -0.92
CA ILE A 144 6.38 -7.18 -0.83
C ILE A 144 6.31 -5.90 0.02
N ALA A 145 5.38 -4.99 -0.25
CA ALA A 145 5.24 -3.75 0.53
C ALA A 145 5.00 -4.01 2.02
N ARG A 146 4.14 -5.00 2.35
CA ARG A 146 3.89 -5.44 3.73
C ARG A 146 5.13 -6.03 4.38
N TYR A 147 5.87 -6.85 3.64
CA TYR A 147 7.10 -7.44 4.12
C TYR A 147 8.14 -6.34 4.42
N VAL A 148 8.27 -5.35 3.53
CA VAL A 148 9.18 -4.21 3.69
C VAL A 148 8.77 -3.34 4.87
N ALA A 149 7.50 -2.98 5.00
CA ALA A 149 7.00 -2.22 6.14
C ALA A 149 7.28 -2.94 7.47
N ALA A 150 6.97 -4.24 7.55
CA ALA A 150 7.29 -5.04 8.72
C ALA A 150 8.81 -5.11 9.00
N ALA A 151 9.64 -5.14 7.95
CA ALA A 151 11.09 -5.10 8.12
C ALA A 151 11.56 -3.76 8.68
N ILE A 152 11.02 -2.63 8.18
CA ILE A 152 11.31 -1.29 8.71
C ILE A 152 10.92 -1.21 10.19
N ASP A 153 9.71 -1.64 10.56
CA ASP A 153 9.22 -1.59 11.94
C ASP A 153 10.07 -2.44 12.89
N ASN A 154 10.43 -3.66 12.45
CA ASN A 154 11.24 -4.57 13.26
C ASN A 154 12.66 -4.03 13.49
N GLU A 155 13.34 -3.58 12.44
CA GLU A 155 14.72 -3.09 12.54
C GLU A 155 14.79 -1.79 13.37
N THR A 156 13.82 -0.88 13.19
CA THR A 156 13.76 0.39 13.93
C THR A 156 13.38 0.17 15.39
N SER A 157 12.45 -0.74 15.68
CA SER A 157 12.11 -1.15 17.06
C SER A 157 13.29 -1.81 17.77
N GLN A 158 14.03 -2.66 17.08
CA GLN A 158 15.23 -3.30 17.62
C GLN A 158 16.32 -2.26 17.92
N LEU A 159 16.57 -1.35 16.98
CA LEU A 159 17.54 -0.27 17.15
C LEU A 159 17.18 0.63 18.34
N ALA A 160 15.92 1.06 18.45
CA ALA A 160 15.44 1.91 19.52
C ALA A 160 15.67 1.30 20.92
N ARG A 161 15.58 -0.02 21.05
CA ARG A 161 15.79 -0.75 22.32
C ARG A 161 17.23 -1.24 22.53
N THR A 162 18.15 -0.90 21.63
CA THR A 162 19.52 -1.42 21.70
C THR A 162 20.30 -0.76 22.85
N PRO A 163 20.92 -1.55 23.75
CA PRO A 163 21.71 -1.02 24.84
C PRO A 163 22.99 -0.34 24.34
N GLU A 164 23.56 0.50 25.21
CA GLU A 164 24.84 1.16 24.94
C GLU A 164 25.95 0.15 24.60
N GLY A 165 26.90 0.56 23.75
CA GLY A 165 27.96 -0.30 23.22
C GLY A 165 27.59 -1.06 21.95
N ALA A 166 26.31 -1.36 21.70
CA ALA A 166 25.86 -2.05 20.49
C ALA A 166 25.14 -1.15 19.46
N ARG A 167 24.71 0.05 19.86
CA ARG A 167 23.84 0.96 19.08
C ARG A 167 24.36 1.24 17.67
N ASN A 168 25.62 1.64 17.53
CA ASN A 168 26.19 2.00 16.24
C ASN A 168 26.25 0.80 15.28
N ASN A 169 26.65 -0.37 15.78
CA ASN A 169 26.67 -1.60 15.00
C ASN A 169 25.24 -2.04 14.60
N THR A 170 24.27 -1.94 15.51
CA THR A 170 22.87 -2.23 15.19
C THR A 170 22.34 -1.26 14.12
N LEU A 171 22.63 0.04 14.23
CA LEU A 171 22.27 1.03 13.21
C LEU A 171 22.89 0.66 11.85
N TYR A 172 24.16 0.29 11.82
CA TYR A 172 24.85 -0.10 10.59
C TYR A 172 24.17 -1.31 9.92
N LEU A 173 23.91 -2.37 10.69
CA LEU A 173 23.27 -3.59 10.19
C LEU A 173 21.81 -3.35 9.74
N ALA A 174 21.04 -2.59 10.51
CA ALA A 174 19.69 -2.18 10.13
C ALA A 174 19.71 -1.36 8.84
N SER A 175 20.64 -0.40 8.72
CA SER A 175 20.82 0.42 7.53
C SER A 175 21.17 -0.41 6.30
N LEU A 176 22.06 -1.39 6.40
CA LEU A 176 22.40 -2.29 5.29
C LEU A 176 21.17 -3.02 4.75
N ARG A 177 20.32 -3.52 5.65
CA ARG A 177 19.10 -4.25 5.28
C ARG A 177 18.08 -3.31 4.66
N LEU A 178 17.77 -2.19 5.30
CA LEU A 178 16.72 -1.30 4.81
C LEU A 178 17.13 -0.58 3.51
N PHE A 179 18.38 -0.17 3.36
CA PHE A 179 18.86 0.40 2.10
C PHE A 179 18.94 -0.61 0.95
N SER A 180 19.00 -1.91 1.23
CA SER A 180 18.83 -2.91 0.16
C SER A 180 17.42 -2.88 -0.45
N PHE A 181 16.38 -2.61 0.35
CA PHE A 181 15.02 -2.43 -0.18
C PHE A 181 14.89 -1.13 -0.98
N VAL A 182 15.54 -0.05 -0.54
CA VAL A 182 15.59 1.23 -1.27
C VAL A 182 16.24 1.04 -2.65
N LYS A 183 17.45 0.45 -2.69
CA LYS A 183 18.15 0.19 -3.95
C LYS A 183 17.42 -0.80 -4.86
N GLY A 184 16.62 -1.70 -4.29
CA GLY A 184 15.74 -2.59 -5.03
C GLY A 184 14.44 -1.97 -5.53
N GLY A 185 14.16 -0.70 -5.21
CA GLY A 185 12.92 -0.02 -5.58
C GLY A 185 11.70 -0.44 -4.76
N TYR A 186 11.90 -1.13 -3.63
CA TYR A 186 10.84 -1.65 -2.77
C TYR A 186 10.50 -0.74 -1.58
N ALA A 187 11.32 0.28 -1.32
CA ALA A 187 11.13 1.25 -0.24
C ALA A 187 11.57 2.65 -0.68
N ASP A 188 10.95 3.68 -0.11
CA ASP A 188 11.37 5.07 -0.30
C ASP A 188 12.60 5.39 0.56
N GLU A 189 13.60 6.06 -0.02
CA GLU A 189 14.84 6.38 0.70
C GLU A 189 14.59 7.33 1.86
N PHE A 190 13.77 8.36 1.65
CA PHE A 190 13.51 9.38 2.65
C PHE A 190 12.82 8.77 3.87
N GLU A 191 11.78 7.96 3.66
CA GLU A 191 11.09 7.23 4.73
C GLU A 191 12.06 6.36 5.53
N VAL A 192 12.83 5.50 4.86
CA VAL A 192 13.80 4.62 5.52
C VAL A 192 14.81 5.43 6.34
N ARG A 193 15.33 6.54 5.78
CA ARG A 193 16.26 7.41 6.51
C ARG A 193 15.63 8.04 7.73
N GLN A 194 14.42 8.60 7.63
CA GLN A 194 13.76 9.23 8.78
C GLN A 194 13.48 8.24 9.89
N SER A 195 12.99 7.04 9.56
CA SER A 195 12.71 6.00 10.54
C SER A 195 13.98 5.53 11.26
N LEU A 196 15.09 5.35 10.52
CA LEU A 196 16.39 5.04 11.12
C LEU A 196 16.93 6.17 12.01
N ILE A 197 16.83 7.42 11.57
CA ILE A 197 17.27 8.59 12.35
C ILE A 197 16.49 8.68 13.67
N GLN A 198 15.17 8.53 13.62
CA GLN A 198 14.31 8.60 14.80
C GLN A 198 14.64 7.48 15.80
N ALA A 199 14.75 6.23 15.33
CA ALA A 199 15.11 5.09 16.16
C ALA A 199 16.52 5.21 16.75
N ALA A 200 17.49 5.67 15.95
CA ALA A 200 18.86 5.86 16.41
C ALA A 200 18.97 6.94 17.48
N ARG A 201 18.26 8.07 17.32
CA ARG A 201 18.17 9.13 18.33
C ARG A 201 17.56 8.60 19.62
N HIS A 202 16.47 7.83 19.52
CA HIS A 202 15.83 7.22 20.68
C HIS A 202 16.78 6.25 21.41
N SER A 203 17.63 5.54 20.66
CA SER A 203 18.66 4.70 21.27
C SER A 203 19.78 5.51 21.94
N GLY A 204 19.93 6.81 21.66
CA GLY A 204 20.94 7.68 22.25
C GLY A 204 22.17 7.97 21.37
N LEU A 205 22.10 7.70 20.06
CA LEU A 205 23.16 8.09 19.13
C LEU A 205 23.08 9.58 18.74
N THR A 206 24.23 10.20 18.52
CA THR A 206 24.30 11.60 18.05
C THR A 206 24.02 11.71 16.56
N ASN A 207 23.57 12.89 16.09
CA ASN A 207 23.31 13.13 14.67
C ASN A 207 24.52 12.83 13.76
N VAL A 208 25.72 13.18 14.21
CA VAL A 208 26.97 12.95 13.44
C VAL A 208 27.25 11.45 13.29
N GLU A 209 27.10 10.67 14.36
CA GLU A 209 27.27 9.22 14.30
C GLU A 209 26.23 8.57 13.39
N ILE A 210 24.98 9.03 13.49
CA ILE A 210 23.87 8.54 12.67
C ILE A 210 24.18 8.74 11.19
N GLU A 211 24.46 9.99 10.79
CA GLU A 211 24.74 10.34 9.39
C GLU A 211 25.95 9.56 8.84
N ARG A 212 27.06 9.53 9.58
CA ARG A 212 28.26 8.83 9.14
C ARG A 212 28.00 7.34 8.91
N THR A 213 27.27 6.71 9.83
CA THR A 213 26.98 5.27 9.79
C THR A 213 26.02 4.93 8.67
N MET A 214 24.94 5.69 8.54
CA MET A 214 23.96 5.51 7.47
C MET A 214 24.58 5.72 6.10
N ASN A 215 25.38 6.77 5.91
CA ASN A 215 26.05 7.03 4.63
C ASN A 215 27.08 5.93 4.30
N SER A 216 27.75 5.38 5.31
CA SER A 216 28.62 4.21 5.13
C SER A 216 27.83 3.00 4.64
N ALA A 217 26.75 2.64 5.33
CA ALA A 217 25.90 1.52 4.98
C ALA A 217 25.23 1.68 3.61
N TYR A 218 24.75 2.88 3.28
CA TYR A 218 24.10 3.18 2.00
C TYR A 218 25.06 2.98 0.82
N ARG A 219 26.34 3.33 0.95
CA ARG A 219 27.32 3.12 -0.13
C ARG A 219 27.50 1.65 -0.46
N VAL A 220 27.56 0.79 0.56
CA VAL A 220 27.89 -0.63 0.40
C VAL A 220 26.68 -1.56 0.28
N SER A 221 25.45 -1.08 0.52
CA SER A 221 24.24 -1.89 0.38
C SER A 221 24.01 -2.32 -1.08
N ASP A 222 23.39 -3.48 -1.29
CA ASP A 222 23.12 -4.05 -2.61
C ASP A 222 21.67 -4.52 -2.69
N ALA A 223 20.97 -4.14 -3.76
CA ALA A 223 19.58 -4.52 -4.06
C ALA A 223 19.38 -6.06 -4.08
N ARG A 224 20.41 -6.82 -4.45
CA ARG A 224 20.36 -8.29 -4.51
C ARG A 224 20.00 -8.92 -3.17
N PHE A 225 20.39 -8.30 -2.05
CA PHE A 225 20.04 -8.81 -0.71
C PHE A 225 18.53 -8.74 -0.44
N ALA A 226 17.86 -7.65 -0.85
CA ALA A 226 16.41 -7.51 -0.72
C ALA A 226 15.68 -8.52 -1.61
N GLN A 227 16.14 -8.67 -2.86
CA GLN A 227 15.53 -9.58 -3.82
C GLN A 227 15.55 -11.04 -3.34
N LEU A 228 16.69 -11.53 -2.85
CA LEU A 228 16.81 -12.88 -2.29
C LEU A 228 15.92 -13.11 -1.05
N LYS A 229 15.71 -12.07 -0.22
CA LYS A 229 14.84 -12.16 0.95
C LYS A 229 13.36 -12.24 0.55
N ILE A 230 12.93 -11.45 -0.43
CA ILE A 230 11.59 -11.48 -0.98
C ILE A 230 11.30 -12.86 -1.60
N GLU A 231 12.21 -13.38 -2.43
CA GLU A 231 12.08 -14.70 -3.06
C GLU A 231 11.95 -15.83 -2.03
N ARG A 232 12.74 -15.80 -0.95
CA ARG A 232 12.64 -16.78 0.13
C ARG A 232 11.33 -16.67 0.92
N ALA A 233 10.79 -15.46 1.06
CA ALA A 233 9.50 -15.25 1.72
C ALA A 233 8.36 -15.82 0.87
N ASP A 234 8.41 -15.64 -0.46
CA ASP A 234 7.47 -16.21 -1.42
C ASP A 234 7.49 -17.76 -1.38
N GLN A 235 8.68 -18.37 -1.42
CA GLN A 235 8.84 -19.84 -1.37
C GLN A 235 8.25 -20.47 -0.09
N LYS A 236 8.37 -19.81 1.06
CA LYS A 236 7.78 -20.28 2.32
C LYS A 236 6.25 -20.26 2.31
N LYS A 237 5.64 -19.31 1.62
CA LYS A 237 4.17 -19.22 1.50
C LYS A 237 3.61 -20.35 0.62
N GLU A 238 4.29 -20.65 -0.49
CA GLU A 238 3.88 -21.72 -1.41
C GLU A 238 4.04 -23.12 -0.78
N GLY A 239 5.13 -23.36 -0.04
CA GLY A 239 5.37 -24.64 0.64
C GLY A 239 4.46 -24.90 1.86
N GLY A 240 3.86 -23.86 2.43
CA GLY A 240 2.97 -23.97 3.60
C GLY A 240 1.57 -24.54 3.29
N TYR A 241 1.07 -24.31 2.08
CA TYR A 241 -0.26 -24.79 1.65
C TYR A 241 -0.30 -26.32 1.38
N GLY A 242 0.86 -26.99 1.27
CA GLY A 242 0.94 -28.42 0.91
C GLY A 242 0.94 -29.43 2.05
N ARG A 243 0.93 -29.00 3.33
CA ARG A 243 1.04 -29.92 4.50
C ARG A 243 -0.24 -30.09 5.33
N GLY A 244 -1.38 -29.53 4.91
CA GLY A 244 -2.62 -29.47 5.69
C GLY A 244 -3.74 -30.45 5.30
N SER A 245 -3.51 -31.43 4.43
CA SER A 245 -4.54 -32.44 4.08
C SER A 245 -3.93 -33.84 4.08
N ARG A 246 -3.83 -34.42 5.28
CA ARG A 246 -3.73 -35.86 5.55
C ARG A 246 -3.82 -36.03 7.06
N ARG A 247 -5.05 -36.09 7.57
CA ARG A 247 -5.46 -36.88 8.73
C ARG A 247 -6.98 -36.89 8.78
#